data_AF-A0A7W1AEG8-F1
#
_entry.id   AF-A0A7W1AEG8-F1
#
_cell.length_a   1.000
_cell.length_b   1.000
_cell.length_c   1.000
_cell.angle_alpha   90.00
_cell.angle_beta   90.00
_cell.angle_gamma   90.00
#
_symmetry.space_group_name_H-M   'P 1'
#
loop_
_entity.id
_entity.type
_entity.pdbx_description
1 polymer ?
#
loop_
_entity_poly.entity_id
_entity_poly.type
_entity_poly.pdbx_seq_one_letter_code
_entity_poly.pdbx_strand_id
1 'polypeptide(L)'
;MRTKTLYLAAVLALAPATLAAQDSTATTNSGGGADARVEAALAAAVSAGIPVSLLERKVAEGKAKGVPMDRIAGAVETRLDALVKARDAMTTAHLVSTTEGELSVAADAVQGGVSQTALATISQSAPQDRRAVAIAVLADLVTLGRTSEAAVTQVQAALARGPEALANLRAESVAGLQAGGGAGGAGVQVGAGANTRVELGIPRGK
;
A
#
# COMPACT_ATOMS: atom_id res chain seq x y z
N MET A 1 41.45 -2.24 28.75
CA MET A 1 42.03 -3.22 27.80
C MET A 1 41.86 -2.66 26.40
N ARG A 2 42.97 -2.44 25.68
CA ARG A 2 43.03 -1.79 24.36
C ARG A 2 43.31 -2.87 23.31
N THR A 3 42.43 -3.02 22.33
CA THR A 3 42.69 -3.88 21.15
C THR A 3 42.62 -3.03 19.89
N LYS A 4 43.81 -2.74 19.36
CA LYS A 4 44.11 -2.27 18.00
C LYS A 4 44.36 -3.49 17.10
N THR A 5 44.32 -3.28 15.78
CA THR A 5 44.79 -4.09 14.62
C THR A 5 43.65 -4.63 13.75
N LEU A 6 43.69 -4.66 12.41
CA LEU A 6 44.69 -4.30 11.40
C LEU A 6 43.94 -4.16 10.05
N TYR A 7 44.36 -3.21 9.21
CA TYR A 7 43.95 -3.12 7.80
C TYR A 7 44.59 -4.25 6.98
N LEU A 8 43.83 -4.89 6.10
CA LEU A 8 44.38 -5.68 4.99
C LEU A 8 43.68 -5.28 3.68
N ALA A 9 44.47 -4.66 2.81
CA ALA A 9 44.12 -4.36 1.44
C ALA A 9 44.10 -5.64 0.60
N ALA A 10 43.10 -5.81 -0.26
CA ALA A 10 43.06 -6.86 -1.27
C ALA A 10 42.76 -6.26 -2.65
N VAL A 11 43.56 -6.76 -3.60
CA VAL A 11 43.87 -6.25 -4.92
C VAL A 11 42.73 -6.43 -5.93
N LEU A 12 42.75 -5.47 -6.86
CA LEU A 12 41.98 -5.29 -8.08
C LEU A 12 42.12 -6.45 -9.09
N ALA A 13 41.01 -6.96 -9.62
CA ALA A 13 40.98 -7.76 -10.85
C ALA A 13 39.90 -7.20 -11.80
N LEU A 14 40.35 -6.49 -12.85
CA LEU A 14 39.49 -6.08 -13.97
C LEU A 14 39.28 -7.29 -14.89
N ALA A 15 38.05 -7.77 -14.98
CA ALA A 15 37.62 -8.69 -16.03
C ALA A 15 36.83 -7.92 -17.12
N PRO A 16 37.07 -8.19 -18.41
CA PRO A 16 36.28 -7.61 -19.50
C PRO A 16 34.94 -8.33 -19.57
N ALA A 17 33.87 -7.68 -19.11
CA ALA A 17 32.51 -8.19 -19.33
C ALA A 17 32.16 -7.95 -20.81
N THR A 18 32.14 -9.04 -21.58
CA THR A 18 31.61 -9.09 -22.94
C THR A 18 30.19 -8.54 -22.96
N LEU A 19 30.01 -7.41 -23.66
CA LEU A 19 28.69 -6.91 -24.06
C LEU A 19 28.06 -7.92 -25.02
N ALA A 20 27.33 -8.89 -24.47
CA ALA A 20 26.28 -9.54 -25.21
C ALA A 20 25.16 -8.50 -25.37
N ALA A 21 25.06 -7.91 -26.55
CA ALA A 21 23.85 -7.23 -26.99
C ALA A 21 22.72 -8.27 -26.95
N GLN A 22 22.02 -8.32 -25.82
CA GLN A 22 20.82 -9.13 -25.68
C GLN A 22 19.77 -8.50 -26.58
N ASP A 23 19.52 -9.20 -27.68
CA ASP A 23 18.46 -8.95 -28.62
C ASP A 23 17.13 -9.10 -27.87
N SER A 24 16.63 -7.99 -27.34
CA SER A 24 15.38 -7.90 -26.54
C SER A 24 14.12 -8.08 -27.39
N THR A 25 14.23 -8.71 -28.57
CA THR A 25 13.13 -8.94 -29.50
C THR A 25 12.60 -10.38 -29.45
N ALA A 26 12.83 -11.08 -28.34
CA ALA A 26 11.96 -12.17 -27.93
C ALA A 26 10.61 -11.59 -27.50
N THR A 27 9.77 -11.30 -28.49
CA THR A 27 8.31 -11.17 -28.34
C THR A 27 7.79 -12.53 -27.89
N THR A 28 7.99 -12.86 -26.61
CA THR A 28 7.28 -13.94 -25.95
C THR A 28 5.80 -13.64 -26.10
N ASN A 29 5.06 -14.61 -26.64
CA ASN A 29 3.62 -14.73 -26.46
C ASN A 29 3.33 -14.93 -24.96
N SER A 30 3.57 -13.90 -24.15
CA SER A 30 3.37 -13.86 -22.70
C SER A 30 1.90 -13.87 -22.30
N GLY A 31 0.98 -13.82 -23.27
CA GLY A 31 -0.47 -13.87 -23.03
C GLY A 31 -0.90 -15.11 -22.25
N GLY A 32 -0.31 -16.27 -22.54
CA GLY A 32 -0.60 -17.50 -21.79
C GLY A 32 -0.17 -17.48 -20.33
N GLY A 33 0.80 -16.64 -19.96
CA GLY A 33 1.26 -16.52 -18.58
C GLY A 33 0.35 -15.67 -17.70
N ALA A 34 -0.16 -14.55 -18.23
CA ALA A 34 -0.99 -13.63 -17.44
C ALA A 34 -2.37 -14.22 -17.10
N ASP A 35 -3.02 -14.86 -18.07
CA ASP A 35 -4.31 -15.53 -17.84
C ASP A 35 -4.17 -16.67 -16.82
N ALA A 36 -3.15 -17.52 -16.96
CA ALA A 36 -2.86 -18.60 -16.02
C ALA A 36 -2.59 -18.09 -14.59
N ARG A 37 -1.95 -16.92 -14.44
CA ARG A 37 -1.74 -16.27 -13.14
C ARG A 37 -3.05 -15.79 -12.51
N VAL A 38 -3.95 -15.21 -13.30
CA VAL A 38 -5.28 -14.84 -12.83
C VAL A 38 -6.05 -16.09 -12.37
N GLU A 39 -6.07 -17.15 -13.18
CA GLU A 39 -6.72 -18.42 -12.83
C GLU A 39 -6.14 -19.03 -11.55
N ALA A 40 -4.81 -19.02 -11.39
CA ALA A 40 -4.15 -19.49 -10.18
C ALA A 40 -4.55 -18.67 -8.94
N ALA A 41 -4.68 -17.34 -9.07
CA ALA A 41 -5.14 -16.49 -7.98
C ALA A 41 -6.61 -16.76 -7.60
N LEU A 42 -7.48 -17.02 -8.58
CA LEU A 42 -8.87 -17.41 -8.33
C LEU A 42 -8.96 -18.76 -7.61
N ALA A 43 -8.18 -19.76 -8.04
CA ALA A 43 -8.11 -21.07 -7.37
C ALA A 43 -7.55 -20.96 -5.94
N ALA A 44 -6.57 -20.09 -5.72
CA ALA A 44 -6.03 -19.81 -4.39
C ALA A 44 -7.07 -19.13 -3.49
N ALA A 45 -7.90 -18.23 -4.02
CA ALA A 45 -9.01 -17.63 -3.28
C ALA A 45 -10.01 -18.69 -2.78
N VAL A 46 -10.40 -19.65 -3.64
CA VAL A 46 -11.26 -20.79 -3.25
C VAL A 46 -10.62 -21.59 -2.11
N SER A 47 -9.34 -21.94 -2.25
CA SER A 47 -8.59 -22.70 -1.24
C SER A 47 -8.48 -21.96 0.10
N ALA A 48 -8.48 -20.63 0.05
CA ALA A 48 -8.47 -19.73 1.18
C ALA A 48 -9.87 -19.43 1.75
N GLY A 49 -10.95 -19.96 1.17
CA GLY A 49 -12.32 -19.62 1.58
C GLY A 49 -12.68 -18.15 1.35
N ILE A 50 -12.00 -17.47 0.42
CA ILE A 50 -12.27 -16.09 0.02
C ILE A 50 -13.27 -16.11 -1.14
N PRO A 51 -14.34 -15.29 -1.10
CA PRO A 51 -15.29 -15.18 -2.21
C PRO A 51 -14.60 -14.76 -3.52
N VAL A 52 -14.66 -15.64 -4.52
CA VAL A 52 -14.00 -15.45 -5.83
C VAL A 52 -14.53 -14.21 -6.56
N SER A 53 -15.81 -13.86 -6.32
CA SER A 53 -16.49 -12.66 -6.84
C SER A 53 -15.71 -11.36 -6.58
N LEU A 54 -14.94 -11.29 -5.48
CA LEU A 54 -14.12 -10.12 -5.13
C LEU A 54 -12.92 -9.93 -6.07
N LEU A 55 -12.38 -11.03 -6.61
CA LEU A 55 -11.28 -11.00 -7.59
C LEU A 55 -11.82 -10.89 -9.02
N GLU A 56 -12.91 -11.58 -9.35
CA GLU A 56 -13.55 -11.50 -10.67
C GLU A 56 -13.96 -10.06 -11.00
N ARG A 57 -14.52 -9.33 -10.03
CA ARG A 57 -14.85 -7.90 -10.20
C ARG A 57 -13.62 -7.08 -10.57
N LYS A 58 -12.45 -7.38 -9.98
CA LYS A 58 -11.19 -6.68 -10.27
C LYS A 58 -10.68 -6.99 -11.68
N VAL A 59 -10.81 -8.24 -12.12
CA VAL A 59 -10.49 -8.66 -13.49
C VAL A 59 -11.38 -7.96 -14.49
N ALA A 60 -12.71 -7.99 -14.27
CA ALA A 60 -13.69 -7.35 -15.14
C ALA A 60 -13.48 -5.84 -15.24
N GLU A 61 -13.21 -5.16 -14.11
CA GLU A 61 -12.88 -3.73 -14.08
C GLU A 61 -11.62 -3.42 -14.90
N GLY A 62 -10.55 -4.21 -14.74
CA GLY A 62 -9.32 -4.05 -15.50
C GLY A 62 -9.53 -4.23 -17.01
N LYS A 63 -10.26 -5.28 -17.40
CA LYS A 63 -10.60 -5.54 -18.82
C LYS A 63 -11.45 -4.41 -19.40
N ALA A 64 -12.45 -3.92 -18.67
CA ALA A 64 -13.31 -2.82 -19.09
C ALA A 64 -12.53 -1.51 -19.30
N LYS A 65 -11.46 -1.29 -18.51
CA LYS A 65 -10.55 -0.14 -18.64
C LYS A 65 -9.45 -0.35 -19.70
N GLY A 66 -9.43 -1.47 -20.42
CA GLY A 66 -8.40 -1.80 -21.42
C GLY A 66 -7.01 -1.98 -20.81
N VAL A 67 -6.93 -2.35 -19.52
CA VAL A 67 -5.64 -2.55 -18.83
C VAL A 67 -4.96 -3.81 -19.40
N PRO A 68 -3.65 -3.78 -19.70
CA PRO A 68 -2.92 -4.97 -20.16
C PRO A 68 -3.04 -6.14 -19.18
N MET A 69 -3.21 -7.37 -19.68
CA MET A 69 -3.46 -8.56 -18.84
C MET A 69 -2.38 -8.78 -17.77
N ASP A 70 -1.11 -8.50 -18.05
CA ASP A 70 -0.04 -8.60 -17.03
C ASP A 70 -0.26 -7.66 -15.83
N ARG A 71 -0.75 -6.44 -16.08
CA ARG A 71 -1.08 -5.50 -15.01
C ARG A 71 -2.34 -5.93 -14.24
N ILE A 72 -3.30 -6.54 -14.93
CA ILE A 72 -4.48 -7.13 -14.28
C ILE A 72 -4.04 -8.28 -13.36
N ALA A 73 -3.21 -9.21 -13.84
CA ALA A 73 -2.70 -10.31 -13.06
C ALA A 73 -2.00 -9.83 -11.77
N GLY A 74 -1.06 -8.88 -11.89
CA GLY A 74 -0.39 -8.31 -10.71
C GLY A 74 -1.35 -7.60 -9.73
N ALA A 75 -2.38 -6.91 -10.24
CA ALA A 75 -3.39 -6.29 -9.40
C ALA A 75 -4.29 -7.31 -8.68
N VAL A 76 -4.64 -8.42 -9.34
CA VAL A 76 -5.43 -9.51 -8.78
C VAL A 76 -4.64 -10.25 -7.70
N GLU A 77 -3.37 -10.55 -7.93
CA GLU A 77 -2.49 -11.19 -6.94
C GLU A 77 -2.30 -10.31 -5.70
N THR A 78 -2.04 -9.01 -5.90
CA THR A 78 -1.95 -8.05 -4.80
C THR A 78 -3.27 -7.99 -4.01
N ARG A 79 -4.40 -8.03 -4.72
CA ARG A 79 -5.72 -8.04 -4.09
C ARG A 79 -5.96 -9.31 -3.29
N LEU A 80 -5.57 -10.48 -3.81
CA LEU A 80 -5.67 -11.75 -3.10
C LEU A 80 -4.85 -11.72 -1.80
N ASP A 81 -3.60 -11.26 -1.84
CA ASP A 81 -2.75 -11.15 -0.64
C ASP A 81 -3.40 -10.23 0.42
N ALA A 82 -3.95 -9.10 0.01
CA ALA A 82 -4.69 -8.21 0.92
C ALA A 82 -5.95 -8.86 1.52
N LEU A 83 -6.70 -9.63 0.73
CA LEU A 83 -7.90 -10.36 1.19
C LEU A 83 -7.54 -11.46 2.20
N VAL A 84 -6.44 -12.19 1.97
CA VAL A 84 -5.93 -13.20 2.92
C VAL A 84 -5.58 -12.55 4.25
N LYS A 85 -4.78 -11.47 4.23
CA LYS A 85 -4.39 -10.72 5.44
C LYS A 85 -5.60 -10.13 6.17
N ALA A 86 -6.57 -9.60 5.44
CA ALA A 86 -7.80 -9.06 6.01
C ALA A 86 -8.62 -10.15 6.70
N ARG A 87 -8.82 -11.30 6.04
CA ARG A 87 -9.49 -12.47 6.62
C ARG A 87 -8.81 -12.90 7.91
N ASP A 88 -7.48 -13.05 7.90
CA ASP A 88 -6.72 -13.51 9.06
C ASP A 88 -6.84 -12.55 10.26
N ALA A 89 -6.84 -11.24 10.00
CA ALA A 89 -7.10 -10.23 11.02
C ALA A 89 -8.54 -10.34 11.59
N MET A 90 -9.53 -10.58 10.74
CA MET A 90 -10.93 -10.73 11.15
C MET A 90 -11.18 -12.03 11.93
N THR A 91 -10.48 -13.12 11.57
CA THR A 91 -10.46 -14.36 12.35
C THR A 91 -9.81 -14.17 13.71
N THR A 92 -8.70 -13.41 13.77
CA THR A 92 -8.03 -13.05 15.03
C THR A 92 -8.94 -12.21 15.94
N ALA A 93 -9.80 -11.37 15.36
CA ALA A 93 -10.84 -10.64 16.07
C ALA A 93 -12.04 -11.51 16.53
N HIS A 94 -11.96 -12.84 16.34
CA HIS A 94 -13.00 -13.82 16.66
C HIS A 94 -14.35 -13.55 15.98
N LEU A 95 -14.35 -12.96 14.77
CA LEU A 95 -15.57 -12.78 14.02
C LEU A 95 -16.08 -14.11 13.46
N VAL A 96 -17.29 -14.49 13.86
CA VAL A 96 -17.97 -15.73 13.43
C VAL A 96 -18.49 -15.62 12.00
N SER A 97 -18.86 -14.40 11.58
CA SER A 97 -19.32 -14.11 10.23
C SER A 97 -18.72 -12.79 9.75
N THR A 98 -18.33 -12.78 8.48
CA THR A 98 -17.84 -11.60 7.76
C THR A 98 -18.52 -11.58 6.41
N THR A 99 -19.19 -10.48 6.09
CA THR A 99 -19.82 -10.30 4.78
C THR A 99 -18.76 -10.00 3.71
N GLU A 100 -19.08 -10.26 2.43
CA GLU A 100 -18.17 -9.92 1.33
C GLU A 100 -17.80 -8.42 1.33
N GLY A 101 -18.76 -7.56 1.68
CA GLY A 101 -18.57 -6.12 1.76
C GLY A 101 -17.59 -5.71 2.85
N GLU A 102 -17.73 -6.28 4.06
CA GLU A 102 -16.77 -6.03 5.15
C GLU A 102 -15.36 -6.53 4.78
N LEU A 103 -15.25 -7.73 4.21
CA LEU A 103 -13.95 -8.28 3.79
C LEU A 103 -13.30 -7.44 2.69
N SER A 104 -14.08 -6.94 1.73
CA SER A 104 -13.58 -6.05 0.67
C SER A 104 -13.00 -4.76 1.25
N VAL A 105 -13.73 -4.10 2.16
CA VAL A 105 -13.26 -2.85 2.80
C VAL A 105 -12.05 -3.10 3.70
N ALA A 106 -12.00 -4.25 4.39
CA ALA A 106 -10.84 -4.65 5.18
C ALA A 106 -9.59 -4.88 4.31
N ALA A 107 -9.74 -5.48 3.12
CA ALA A 107 -8.64 -5.64 2.18
C ALA A 107 -8.16 -4.29 1.62
N ASP A 108 -9.08 -3.35 1.35
CA ASP A 108 -8.72 -1.98 0.95
C ASP A 108 -7.89 -1.29 2.06
N ALA A 109 -8.30 -1.45 3.32
CA ALA A 109 -7.58 -0.90 4.47
C ALA A 109 -6.16 -1.47 4.60
N VAL A 110 -5.99 -2.79 4.50
CA VAL A 110 -4.66 -3.44 4.54
C VAL A 110 -3.78 -2.94 3.39
N GLN A 111 -4.33 -2.83 2.19
CA GLN A 111 -3.60 -2.32 1.03
C GLN A 111 -3.21 -0.83 1.20
N GLY A 112 -4.02 -0.06 1.93
CA GLY A 112 -3.72 1.32 2.35
C GLY A 112 -2.72 1.45 3.50
N GLY A 113 -2.16 0.34 4.00
CA GLY A 113 -1.14 0.34 5.05
C GLY A 113 -1.67 0.20 6.49
N VAL A 114 -2.95 -0.08 6.67
CA VAL A 114 -3.49 -0.41 8.00
C VAL A 114 -2.89 -1.74 8.48
N SER A 115 -2.37 -1.77 9.71
CA SER A 115 -1.83 -3.00 10.30
C SER A 115 -2.92 -4.02 10.61
N GLN A 116 -2.60 -5.32 10.52
CA GLN A 116 -3.55 -6.40 10.83
C GLN A 116 -4.06 -6.33 12.27
N THR A 117 -3.20 -5.95 13.22
CA THR A 117 -3.57 -5.75 14.62
C THR A 117 -4.58 -4.61 14.81
N ALA A 118 -4.39 -3.48 14.13
CA ALA A 118 -5.32 -2.36 14.17
C ALA A 118 -6.67 -2.74 13.53
N LEU A 119 -6.62 -3.43 12.39
CA LEU A 119 -7.82 -3.96 11.71
C LEU A 119 -8.59 -4.93 12.61
N ALA A 120 -7.91 -5.88 13.28
CA ALA A 120 -8.54 -6.81 14.21
C ALA A 120 -9.19 -6.08 15.39
N THR A 121 -8.48 -5.09 15.96
CA THR A 121 -8.96 -4.28 17.09
C THR A 121 -10.25 -3.51 16.75
N ILE A 122 -10.29 -2.85 15.59
CA ILE A 122 -11.51 -2.15 15.14
C ILE A 122 -12.62 -3.14 14.77
N SER A 123 -12.29 -4.27 14.16
CA SER A 123 -13.28 -5.30 13.80
C SER A 123 -13.99 -5.89 15.03
N GLN A 124 -13.26 -6.04 16.14
CA GLN A 124 -13.79 -6.53 17.41
C GLN A 124 -14.63 -5.48 18.16
N SER A 125 -14.24 -4.21 18.10
CA SER A 125 -14.89 -3.13 18.89
C SER A 125 -16.07 -2.47 18.19
N ALA A 126 -16.13 -2.51 16.86
CA ALA A 126 -17.22 -1.91 16.10
C ALA A 126 -18.46 -2.83 16.05
N PRO A 127 -19.67 -2.28 16.27
CA PRO A 127 -20.93 -2.99 15.99
C PRO A 127 -20.99 -3.50 14.54
N GLN A 128 -21.66 -4.64 14.31
CA GLN A 128 -21.69 -5.29 13.00
C GLN A 128 -22.23 -4.40 11.87
N ASP A 129 -23.28 -3.64 12.15
CA ASP A 129 -23.89 -2.68 11.22
C ASP A 129 -22.97 -1.51 10.84
N ARG A 130 -21.94 -1.24 11.64
CA ARG A 130 -21.04 -0.09 11.49
C ARG A 130 -19.58 -0.44 11.21
N ARG A 131 -19.22 -1.71 11.29
CA ARG A 131 -17.83 -2.18 11.16
C ARG A 131 -17.19 -1.79 9.84
N ALA A 132 -17.87 -1.95 8.71
CA ALA A 132 -17.34 -1.54 7.41
C ALA A 132 -17.01 -0.03 7.37
N VAL A 133 -17.87 0.81 7.95
CA VAL A 133 -17.63 2.26 8.04
C VAL A 133 -16.43 2.55 8.95
N ALA A 134 -16.35 1.90 10.12
CA ALA A 134 -15.23 2.09 11.04
C ALA A 134 -13.88 1.70 10.43
N ILE A 135 -13.83 0.60 9.67
CA ILE A 135 -12.63 0.16 8.94
C ILE A 135 -12.25 1.17 7.84
N ALA A 136 -13.23 1.69 7.09
CA ALA A 136 -12.96 2.71 6.09
C ALA A 136 -12.38 3.99 6.71
N VAL A 137 -12.93 4.46 7.83
CA VAL A 137 -12.39 5.63 8.54
C VAL A 137 -10.98 5.37 9.06
N LEU A 138 -10.71 4.17 9.58
CA LEU A 138 -9.35 3.78 9.99
C LEU A 138 -8.36 3.90 8.81
N ALA A 139 -8.73 3.41 7.63
CA ALA A 139 -7.91 3.51 6.43
C ALA A 139 -7.68 4.96 5.97
N ASP A 140 -8.72 5.79 6.01
CA ASP A 140 -8.63 7.22 5.65
C ASP A 140 -7.64 7.95 6.57
N LEU A 141 -7.69 7.70 7.88
CA LEU A 141 -6.77 8.30 8.84
C LEU A 141 -5.31 7.86 8.63
N VAL A 142 -5.08 6.58 8.32
CA VAL A 142 -3.72 6.09 7.99
C VAL A 142 -3.21 6.72 6.69
N THR A 143 -4.08 6.89 5.69
CA THR A 143 -3.76 7.57 4.43
C THR A 143 -3.37 9.03 4.65
N LEU A 144 -3.96 9.69 5.66
CA LEU A 144 -3.58 11.03 6.12
C LEU A 144 -2.26 11.07 6.93
N GLY A 145 -1.53 9.97 7.01
CA GLY A 145 -0.24 9.87 7.68
C GLY A 145 -0.33 9.63 9.18
N ARG A 146 -1.50 9.26 9.72
CA ARG A 146 -1.59 8.80 11.11
C ARG A 146 -1.02 7.37 11.21
N THR A 147 -0.40 7.06 12.34
CA THR A 147 -0.05 5.66 12.62
C THR A 147 -1.32 4.85 12.85
N SER A 148 -1.26 3.53 12.62
CA SER A 148 -2.41 2.64 12.80
C SER A 148 -2.95 2.71 14.23
N GLU A 149 -2.09 2.80 15.25
CA GLU A 149 -2.46 2.84 16.67
C GLU A 149 -3.19 4.16 17.03
N ALA A 150 -2.68 5.29 16.52
CA ALA A 150 -3.32 6.59 16.72
C ALA A 150 -4.69 6.65 16.03
N ALA A 151 -4.79 6.08 14.82
CA ALA A 151 -6.04 6.00 14.08
C ALA A 151 -7.08 5.10 14.80
N VAL A 152 -6.66 3.95 15.34
CA VAL A 152 -7.53 3.08 16.17
C VAL A 152 -8.14 3.85 17.34
N THR A 153 -7.31 4.60 18.07
CA THR A 153 -7.75 5.38 19.24
C THR A 153 -8.83 6.40 18.85
N GLN A 154 -8.65 7.08 17.72
CA GLN A 154 -9.62 8.06 17.22
C GLN A 154 -10.94 7.41 16.78
N VAL A 155 -10.88 6.29 16.06
CA VAL A 155 -12.06 5.54 15.63
C VAL A 155 -12.84 5.00 16.83
N GLN A 156 -12.16 4.46 17.85
CA GLN A 156 -12.81 4.01 19.08
C GLN A 156 -13.47 5.15 19.85
N ALA A 157 -12.82 6.31 19.95
CA ALA A 157 -13.41 7.50 20.57
C ALA A 157 -14.63 8.02 19.79
N ALA A 158 -14.66 7.88 18.46
CA ALA A 158 -15.84 8.19 17.65
C ALA A 158 -16.95 7.15 17.86
N LEU A 159 -16.63 5.85 17.86
CA LEU A 159 -17.59 4.78 18.11
C LEU A 159 -18.29 4.93 19.48
N ALA A 160 -17.54 5.29 20.52
CA ALA A 160 -18.07 5.51 21.86
C ALA A 160 -19.05 6.70 21.94
N ARG A 161 -18.89 7.71 21.06
CA ARG A 161 -19.78 8.88 20.99
C ARG A 161 -21.02 8.65 20.14
N GLY A 162 -21.04 7.60 19.31
CA GLY A 162 -22.19 7.24 18.49
C GLY A 162 -21.95 7.33 16.98
N PRO A 163 -22.96 6.97 16.17
CA PRO A 163 -22.83 6.88 14.71
C PRO A 163 -22.52 8.23 14.04
N GLU A 164 -23.08 9.34 14.55
CA GLU A 164 -22.86 10.69 14.02
C GLU A 164 -21.40 11.11 14.18
N ALA A 165 -20.77 10.77 15.31
CA ALA A 165 -19.36 11.08 15.54
C ALA A 165 -18.42 10.34 14.58
N LEU A 166 -18.75 9.10 14.23
CA LEU A 166 -18.00 8.33 13.23
C LEU A 166 -18.18 8.90 11.81
N ALA A 167 -19.41 9.32 11.48
CA ALA A 167 -19.70 9.98 10.21
C ALA A 167 -18.96 11.33 10.07
N ASN A 168 -18.93 12.13 11.14
CA ASN A 168 -18.21 13.40 11.18
C ASN A 168 -16.70 13.18 11.03
N LEU A 169 -16.13 12.19 11.75
CA LEU A 169 -14.72 11.84 11.63
C LEU A 169 -14.35 11.45 10.19
N ARG A 170 -15.24 10.75 9.49
CA ARG A 170 -15.07 10.44 8.06
C ARG A 170 -15.14 11.68 7.17
N ALA A 171 -16.10 12.56 7.42
CA ALA A 171 -16.21 13.79 6.64
C ALA A 171 -14.94 14.66 6.80
N GLU A 172 -14.43 14.76 8.03
CA GLU A 172 -13.18 15.45 8.35
C GLU A 172 -11.96 14.80 7.66
N SER A 173 -11.85 13.48 7.65
CA SER A 173 -10.74 12.78 6.98
C SER A 173 -10.77 12.98 5.46
N VAL A 174 -11.95 12.86 4.84
CA VAL A 174 -12.12 13.09 3.40
C VAL A 174 -11.82 14.55 3.04
N ALA A 175 -12.26 15.51 3.85
CA ALA A 175 -11.94 16.92 3.65
C ALA A 175 -10.42 17.18 3.76
N GLY A 176 -9.75 16.53 4.72
CA GLY A 176 -8.30 16.58 4.85
C GLY A 176 -7.55 16.03 3.63
N LEU A 177 -8.02 14.92 3.05
CA LEU A 177 -7.43 14.32 1.85
C LEU A 177 -7.56 15.25 0.63
N GLN A 178 -8.72 15.89 0.47
CA GLN A 178 -8.95 16.85 -0.61
C GLN A 178 -8.09 18.10 -0.46
N ALA A 179 -7.95 18.62 0.77
CA ALA A 179 -7.10 19.78 1.05
C ALA A 179 -5.61 19.50 0.81
N GLY A 180 -5.14 18.30 1.16
CA GLY A 180 -3.74 17.90 0.94
C GLY A 180 -3.39 17.58 -0.53
N GLY A 181 -4.35 17.05 -1.29
CA GLY A 181 -4.15 16.67 -2.70
C GLY A 181 -4.01 17.84 -3.69
N GLY A 182 -4.49 19.04 -3.32
CA GLY A 182 -4.44 20.22 -4.19
C GLY A 182 -3.08 20.93 -4.25
N ALA A 183 -2.20 20.71 -3.28
CA ALA A 183 -0.93 21.46 -3.17
C ALA A 183 0.26 20.79 -3.91
N GLY A 184 0.12 19.56 -4.40
CA GLY A 184 1.20 18.80 -5.05
C GLY A 184 1.32 18.96 -6.57
N GLY A 185 0.41 19.71 -7.21
CA GLY A 185 0.37 19.89 -8.68
C GLY A 185 0.90 21.24 -9.20
N ALA A 186 1.25 22.17 -8.31
CA ALA A 186 1.91 23.41 -8.71
C ALA A 186 3.41 23.16 -8.77
N GLY A 187 3.92 23.05 -9.99
CA GLY A 187 5.28 22.61 -10.29
C GLY A 187 6.35 23.18 -9.37
N VAL A 188 7.23 22.29 -8.92
CA VAL A 188 8.63 22.65 -8.70
C VAL A 188 9.11 23.25 -10.03
N GLN A 189 8.96 24.56 -10.15
CA GLN A 189 9.68 25.36 -11.11
C GLN A 189 11.13 25.24 -10.65
N VAL A 190 11.83 24.24 -11.18
CA VAL A 190 13.27 24.10 -11.05
C VAL A 190 13.84 25.37 -11.67
N GLY A 191 14.10 26.34 -10.80
CA GLY A 191 14.75 27.59 -11.15
C GLY A 191 16.10 27.24 -11.73
N ALA A 192 16.19 27.30 -13.05
CA ALA A 192 17.43 27.21 -13.78
C ALA A 192 18.35 28.34 -13.29
N GLY A 193 19.42 27.96 -12.59
CA GLY A 193 20.72 28.63 -12.62
C GLY A 193 20.76 30.09 -12.19
N ALA A 194 20.82 30.34 -10.88
CA ALA A 194 21.48 31.54 -10.36
C ALA A 194 22.85 31.13 -9.78
N ASN A 195 23.90 31.29 -10.59
CA ASN A 195 25.30 31.15 -10.22
C ASN A 195 25.62 32.00 -8.99
N THR A 196 25.65 31.40 -7.80
CA THR A 196 26.20 32.06 -6.61
C THR A 196 27.71 31.84 -6.60
N ARG A 197 28.43 32.85 -7.10
CA ARG A 197 29.88 32.97 -7.02
C ARG A 197 30.28 33.08 -5.54
N VAL A 198 30.88 32.02 -5.00
CA VAL A 198 31.49 32.05 -3.66
C VAL A 198 32.82 32.79 -3.77
N GLU A 199 32.85 34.03 -3.29
CA GLU A 199 34.08 34.82 -3.13
C GLU A 199 34.77 34.38 -1.83
N LEU A 200 35.86 33.61 -1.98
CA LEU A 200 36.66 33.12 -0.88
C LEU A 200 37.60 34.25 -0.40
N GLY A 201 37.20 34.96 0.65
CA GLY A 201 38.04 35.97 1.29
C GLY A 201 39.22 35.32 2.02
N ILE A 202 40.44 35.52 1.50
CA ILE A 202 41.69 35.12 2.16
C ILE A 202 42.16 36.26 3.08
N PRO A 203 42.31 36.05 4.40
CA PRO A 203 42.88 37.06 5.29
C PRO A 203 44.40 37.16 5.11
N ARG A 204 44.90 38.36 4.81
CA ARG A 204 46.34 38.69 4.82
C ARG A 204 46.78 39.00 6.25
N GLY A 205 47.65 38.15 6.80
CA GLY A 205 48.37 38.40 8.05
C GLY A 205 49.47 39.45 7.90
N LYS A 206 49.72 40.17 8.99
CA LYS A 206 50.86 41.07 9.19
C LYS A 206 52.10 40.30 9.61
#